data_AF-A0A4U0WNZ2-F1
#
_entry.id   AF-A0A4U0WNZ2-F1
#
_cell.length_a   1.000
_cell.length_b   1.000
_cell.length_c   1.000
_cell.angle_alpha   90.00
_cell.angle_beta   90.00
_cell.angle_gamma   90.00
#
_symmetry.space_group_name_H-M   'P 1'
#
loop_
_entity.id
_entity.type
_entity.pdbx_description
1 polymer ?
#
loop_
_entity_poly.entity_id
_entity_poly.type
_entity_poly.pdbx_seq_one_letter_code
_entity_poly.pdbx_strand_id
1 'polypeptide(L)'
;YSPFGNQNEIYSGGQGMGKLMDDPVLVEVGKKYGKTGAQTALAWGIAHGHSVIPKSKTESRIKANLEGDFKLEPEDVKKIDGIDKKLRFNDPSGNFGWNFYADLDGKKA
;
A
#
# COMPACT_ATOMS: atom_id res chain seq x y z
N TYR A 1 4.69 5.85 -3.53
CA TYR A 1 5.43 5.78 -2.25
C TYR A 1 4.49 5.28 -1.15
N SER A 2 5.00 4.88 0.03
CA SER A 2 4.20 4.26 1.11
C SER A 2 3.40 3.00 0.72
N PRO A 3 4.00 2.00 0.04
CA PRO A 3 3.27 0.83 -0.46
C PRO A 3 2.62 -0.05 0.64
N PHE A 4 2.99 0.16 1.91
CA PHE A 4 2.39 -0.54 3.06
C PHE A 4 1.45 0.36 3.90
N GLY A 5 1.05 1.52 3.38
CA GLY A 5 0.14 2.43 4.07
C GLY A 5 0.71 3.02 5.36
N ASN A 6 1.98 3.43 5.36
CA ASN A 6 2.69 4.10 6.46
C ASN A 6 2.32 3.59 7.88
N GLN A 7 2.88 2.45 8.27
CA GLN A 7 2.61 1.77 9.55
C GLN A 7 3.22 2.44 10.80
N ASN A 8 3.68 3.69 10.70
CA ASN A 8 4.34 4.37 11.81
C ASN A 8 3.29 5.12 12.66
N GLU A 9 3.20 4.74 13.94
CA GLU A 9 2.23 5.25 14.93
C GLU A 9 2.30 6.76 15.14
N ILE A 10 3.41 7.41 14.77
CA ILE A 10 3.60 8.86 14.84
C ILE A 10 2.66 9.61 13.87
N TYR A 11 2.19 8.96 12.80
CA TYR A 11 1.33 9.59 11.79
C TYR A 11 -0.14 9.19 11.97
N SER A 12 -1.02 10.19 12.02
CA SER A 12 -2.47 10.02 12.23
C SER A 12 -3.24 9.54 10.98
N GLY A 13 -2.59 9.51 9.81
CA GLY A 13 -3.23 9.20 8.51
C GLY A 13 -3.90 7.83 8.41
N GLY A 14 -3.62 6.91 9.35
CA GLY A 14 -4.21 5.57 9.43
C GLY A 14 -4.70 5.15 10.80
N GLN A 15 -4.90 6.08 11.75
CA GLN A 15 -5.43 5.72 13.07
C GLN A 15 -6.79 5.01 12.94
N GLY A 16 -6.91 3.86 13.62
CA GLY A 16 -8.10 3.00 13.57
C GLY A 16 -8.17 2.05 12.37
N MET A 17 -7.25 2.15 11.41
CA MET A 17 -7.11 1.13 10.37
C MET A 17 -6.16 0.01 10.81
N GLY A 18 -6.57 -1.23 10.55
CA GLY A 18 -5.64 -2.36 10.56
C GLY A 18 -4.51 -2.17 9.53
N LYS A 19 -3.50 -3.02 9.58
CA LYS A 19 -2.37 -2.91 8.66
C LYS A 19 -2.84 -3.26 7.25
N LEU A 20 -2.47 -2.46 6.25
CA LEU A 20 -2.84 -2.71 4.85
C LEU A 20 -2.44 -4.11 4.40
N MET A 21 -1.23 -4.55 4.75
CA MET A 21 -0.72 -5.87 4.40
C MET A 21 -1.46 -7.06 5.04
N ASP A 22 -2.31 -6.79 6.04
CA ASP A 22 -3.16 -7.77 6.70
C ASP A 22 -4.60 -7.74 6.14
N ASP A 23 -4.88 -6.93 5.11
CA ASP A 23 -6.19 -6.91 4.45
C ASP A 23 -6.54 -8.32 3.92
N PRO A 24 -7.76 -8.84 4.20
CA PRO A 24 -8.13 -10.20 3.81
C PRO A 24 -7.96 -10.49 2.33
N VAL A 25 -8.22 -9.51 1.45
CA VAL A 25 -8.10 -9.68 0.00
C VAL A 25 -6.63 -9.85 -0.40
N LEU A 26 -5.72 -9.04 0.16
CA LEU A 26 -4.29 -9.16 -0.09
C LEU A 26 -3.73 -10.48 0.42
N VAL A 27 -4.19 -10.94 1.59
CA VAL A 27 -3.77 -12.21 2.18
C VAL A 27 -4.30 -13.40 1.37
N GLU A 28 -5.56 -13.37 0.95
CA GLU A 28 -6.16 -14.41 0.12
C GLU A 28 -5.46 -14.52 -1.24
N VAL A 29 -5.30 -13.40 -1.94
CA VAL A 29 -4.59 -13.37 -3.23
C VAL A 29 -3.15 -13.84 -3.05
N GLY A 30 -2.43 -13.35 -2.02
CA GLY A 30 -1.05 -13.77 -1.77
C GLY A 30 -0.91 -15.29 -1.60
N LYS A 31 -1.84 -15.93 -0.88
CA LYS A 31 -1.82 -17.40 -0.71
C LYS A 31 -1.86 -18.16 -2.03
N LYS A 32 -2.61 -17.68 -3.04
CA LYS A 32 -2.66 -18.28 -4.39
C LYS A 32 -1.25 -18.38 -5.02
N TYR A 33 -0.36 -17.44 -4.71
CA TYR A 33 1.00 -17.36 -5.26
C TYR A 33 2.08 -17.84 -4.28
N GLY A 34 1.71 -18.35 -3.10
CA GLY A 34 2.67 -18.67 -2.04
C GLY A 34 3.40 -17.43 -1.48
N LYS A 35 2.73 -16.28 -1.49
CA LYS A 35 3.25 -14.98 -1.06
C LYS A 35 2.48 -14.42 0.13
N THR A 36 3.11 -13.46 0.81
CA THR A 36 2.48 -12.70 1.90
C THR A 36 1.62 -11.55 1.36
N GLY A 37 0.72 -11.00 2.18
CA GLY A 37 -0.04 -9.80 1.82
C GLY A 37 0.85 -8.58 1.54
N ALA A 38 1.99 -8.47 2.25
CA ALA A 38 2.99 -7.42 1.98
C ALA A 38 3.60 -7.56 0.58
N GLN A 39 4.05 -8.75 0.20
CA GLN A 39 4.56 -9.02 -1.15
C GLN A 39 3.50 -8.77 -2.22
N THR A 40 2.25 -9.15 -1.94
CA THR A 40 1.10 -8.95 -2.84
C THR A 40 0.79 -7.48 -3.07
N ALA A 41 0.87 -6.65 -2.03
CA ALA A 41 0.71 -5.20 -2.16
C ALA A 41 1.80 -4.56 -3.04
N LEU A 42 3.03 -5.08 -3.00
CA LEU A 42 4.12 -4.63 -3.87
C LEU A 42 3.86 -5.04 -5.33
N ALA A 43 3.52 -6.31 -5.57
CA ALA A 43 3.22 -6.82 -6.90
C ALA A 43 2.06 -6.06 -7.56
N TRP A 44 1.04 -5.67 -6.79
CA TRP A 44 -0.08 -4.87 -7.29
C TRP A 44 0.38 -3.50 -7.84
N GLY A 45 1.27 -2.81 -7.13
CA GLY A 45 1.82 -1.54 -7.60
C GLY A 45 2.66 -1.72 -8.87
N ILE A 46 3.45 -2.79 -8.95
CA ILE A 46 4.25 -3.14 -10.14
C ILE A 46 3.34 -3.47 -11.32
N ALA A 47 2.24 -4.20 -11.11
CA ALA A 47 1.28 -4.57 -12.16
C ALA A 47 0.61 -3.34 -12.81
N HIS A 48 0.51 -2.22 -12.08
CA HIS A 48 0.05 -0.92 -12.60
C HIS A 48 1.15 -0.11 -13.30
N GLY A 49 2.34 -0.68 -13.49
CA GLY A 49 3.49 0.00 -14.11
C GLY A 49 4.18 1.01 -13.20
N HIS A 50 3.95 0.96 -11.88
CA HIS A 50 4.59 1.87 -10.94
C HIS A 50 5.89 1.30 -10.36
N SER A 51 6.87 2.17 -10.14
CA SER A 51 7.99 1.84 -9.25
C SER A 51 7.52 1.85 -7.79
N VAL A 52 7.73 0.73 -7.08
CA VAL A 52 7.39 0.59 -5.66
C VAL A 52 8.66 0.69 -4.80
N ILE A 53 8.58 1.46 -3.71
CA ILE A 53 9.72 1.75 -2.82
C ILE A 53 9.40 1.38 -1.37
N PRO A 54 9.40 0.08 -1.01
CA PRO A 54 9.14 -0.36 0.36
C PRO A 54 10.30 -0.01 1.27
N LYS A 55 9.99 0.47 2.48
CA LYS A 55 11.00 0.75 3.52
C LYS A 55 11.07 -0.38 4.54
N SER A 56 12.27 -0.82 4.87
CA SER A 56 12.54 -1.71 6.01
C SER A 56 13.94 -1.44 6.57
N LYS A 57 14.14 -1.73 7.86
CA LYS A 57 15.46 -1.83 8.51
C LYS A 57 15.76 -3.26 8.99
N THR A 58 14.83 -4.19 8.77
CA THR A 58 14.94 -5.60 9.18
C THR A 58 15.36 -6.41 7.96
N GLU A 59 16.50 -7.09 8.04
CA GLU A 59 17.09 -7.82 6.92
C GLU A 59 16.14 -8.85 6.30
N SER A 60 15.49 -9.68 7.11
CA SER A 60 14.53 -10.68 6.62
C SER A 60 13.37 -10.06 5.85
N ARG A 61 12.88 -8.90 6.27
CA ARG A 61 11.83 -8.14 5.56
C ARG A 61 12.36 -7.50 4.28
N ILE A 62 13.62 -7.06 4.25
CA ILE A 62 14.24 -6.53 3.03
C ILE A 62 14.30 -7.64 1.97
N LYS A 63 14.77 -8.83 2.35
CA LYS A 63 14.77 -10.01 1.47
C LYS A 63 13.36 -10.37 1.00
N ALA A 64 12.40 -10.44 1.92
CA ALA A 64 11.00 -10.73 1.58
C ALA A 64 10.36 -9.68 0.66
N ASN A 65 10.71 -8.39 0.80
CA ASN A 65 10.18 -7.33 -0.06
C ASN A 65 10.68 -7.46 -1.51
N LEU A 66 11.91 -7.93 -1.73
CA LEU A 66 12.46 -8.18 -3.07
C LEU A 66 11.69 -9.30 -3.79
N GLU A 67 11.18 -10.28 -3.06
CA GLU A 67 10.33 -11.34 -3.59
C GLU A 67 8.89 -10.89 -3.92
N GLY A 68 8.57 -9.60 -3.71
CA GLY A 68 7.31 -8.96 -4.10
C GLY A 68 7.26 -8.54 -5.56
N ASP A 69 8.35 -8.69 -6.32
CA ASP A 69 8.37 -8.54 -7.77
C ASP A 69 7.95 -9.87 -8.43
N PHE A 70 6.64 -10.07 -8.56
CA PHE A 70 6.06 -11.21 -9.24
C PHE A 70 4.81 -10.80 -10.01
N LYS A 71 4.42 -11.63 -10.98
CA LYS A 71 3.27 -11.36 -11.84
C LYS A 71 1.96 -11.78 -11.16
N LEU A 72 1.01 -10.85 -11.09
CA LEU A 72 -0.38 -11.13 -10.75
C LEU A 72 -1.19 -11.36 -12.03
N GLU A 73 -2.16 -12.27 -11.95
CA GLU A 73 -3.17 -12.42 -12.99
C GLU A 73 -4.13 -11.21 -13.01
N PRO A 74 -4.68 -10.82 -14.18
CA PRO A 74 -5.55 -9.64 -14.30
C PRO A 74 -6.75 -9.64 -13.37
N GLU A 75 -7.32 -10.81 -13.06
CA GLU A 75 -8.47 -10.96 -12.17
C GLU A 75 -8.09 -10.63 -10.72
N ASP A 76 -6.86 -10.97 -10.30
CA ASP A 76 -6.39 -10.69 -8.94
C ASP A 76 -6.02 -9.22 -8.78
N VAL A 77 -5.48 -8.59 -9.82
CA VAL A 77 -5.28 -7.12 -9.85
C VAL A 77 -6.62 -6.43 -9.63
N LYS A 78 -7.65 -6.80 -10.41
CA LYS A 78 -9.01 -6.25 -10.27
C LYS A 78 -9.63 -6.48 -8.88
N LYS A 79 -9.37 -7.62 -8.23
CA LYS A 79 -9.81 -7.86 -6.85
C LYS A 79 -9.16 -6.89 -5.88
N ILE A 80 -7.86 -6.67 -6.00
CA ILE A 80 -7.10 -5.77 -5.11
C ILE A 80 -7.51 -4.30 -5.34
N ASP A 81 -7.83 -3.91 -6.58
CA ASP A 81 -8.34 -2.57 -6.89
C ASP A 81 -9.59 -2.21 -6.06
N GLY A 82 -10.42 -3.21 -5.73
CA GLY A 82 -11.63 -3.05 -4.92
C GLY A 82 -11.38 -2.69 -3.44
N ILE A 83 -10.13 -2.70 -2.97
CA ILE A 83 -9.78 -2.37 -1.58
C ILE A 83 -9.72 -0.84 -1.36
N ASP A 84 -9.68 -0.01 -2.42
CA ASP A 84 -9.44 1.43 -2.33
C ASP A 84 -10.34 2.13 -1.29
N LYS A 85 -9.70 2.65 -0.23
CA LYS A 85 -10.37 3.33 0.89
C LYS A 85 -10.42 4.84 0.71
N LYS A 86 -9.89 5.39 -0.40
CA LYS A 86 -9.72 6.84 -0.60
C LYS A 86 -8.98 7.48 0.59
N LEU A 87 -7.81 6.96 0.94
CA LEU A 87 -7.04 7.43 2.10
C LEU A 87 -5.62 7.86 1.72
N ARG A 88 -5.20 9.01 2.25
CA ARG A 88 -3.85 9.56 2.08
C ARG A 88 -3.09 9.50 3.39
N PHE A 89 -1.93 8.88 3.37
CA PHE A 89 -1.03 8.78 4.52
C PHE A 89 -0.04 9.95 4.64
N ASN A 90 0.01 10.79 3.61
CA ASN A 90 0.86 11.96 3.58
C ASN A 90 0.10 13.11 2.91
N ASP A 91 -0.20 14.14 3.70
CA ASP A 91 -0.77 15.38 3.22
C ASP A 91 -0.01 16.58 3.78
N PRO A 92 0.88 17.21 2.98
CA PRO A 92 1.67 18.33 3.45
C PRO A 92 0.90 19.66 3.44
N SER A 93 -0.38 19.68 3.03
CA SER A 93 -1.12 20.93 2.79
C SER A 93 -1.11 21.90 3.97
N GLY A 94 -1.26 21.38 5.20
CA GLY A 94 -1.22 22.18 6.42
C GLY A 94 0.14 22.85 6.65
N ASN A 95 1.24 22.13 6.39
CA ASN A 95 2.60 22.63 6.63
C ASN A 95 3.01 23.73 5.64
N PHE A 96 2.48 23.67 4.41
CA PHE A 96 2.81 24.61 3.35
C PHE A 96 1.77 25.72 3.17
N GLY A 97 0.65 25.68 3.91
CA GLY A 97 -0.44 26.64 3.77
C GLY A 97 -1.12 26.60 2.39
N TRP A 98 -0.97 25.50 1.64
CA TRP A 98 -1.50 25.35 0.30
C TRP A 98 -2.22 24.01 0.17
N ASN A 99 -3.44 24.01 -0.39
CA ASN A 99 -4.20 22.79 -0.58
C ASN A 99 -3.74 22.04 -1.84
N PHE A 100 -2.82 21.09 -1.69
CA PHE A 100 -2.24 20.36 -2.82
C PHE A 100 -3.18 19.33 -3.47
N TYR A 101 -4.25 18.93 -2.79
CA TYR A 101 -5.13 17.83 -3.21
C TYR A 101 -6.60 18.24 -3.22
N ALA A 102 -6.89 19.52 -3.47
CA ALA A 102 -8.23 20.09 -3.38
C ALA A 102 -9.26 19.39 -4.28
N ASP A 103 -8.81 18.81 -5.39
CA ASP A 103 -9.58 18.16 -6.44
C ASP A 103 -9.42 16.63 -6.47
N LEU A 104 -8.74 16.03 -5.46
CA LEU A 104 -8.45 14.60 -5.44
C LEU A 104 -9.11 13.88 -4.27
N ASP A 105 -9.52 12.62 -4.53
CA ASP A 105 -10.07 11.73 -3.51
C ASP A 105 -9.15 11.56 -2.29
N GLY A 106 -9.77 11.34 -1.14
CA GLY A 106 -9.10 11.01 0.12
C GLY A 106 -8.48 12.19 0.87
N LYS A 107 -8.82 13.41 0.46
CA LYS A 107 -8.64 14.61 1.26
C LYS A 107 -9.69 14.61 2.39
N LYS A 108 -9.22 14.60 3.65
CA LYS A 108 -10.10 14.91 4.80
C LYS A 108 -10.38 16.41 4.78
N ALA A 109 -11.67 16.77 4.96
CA ALA A 109 -12.13 18.15 5.11
C ALA A 109 -11.47 18.83 6.32
#